data_AF-A0A838HVQ8-F1
#
_entry.id   AF-A0A838HVQ8-F1
#
_cell.length_a   1.000
_cell.length_b   1.000
_cell.length_c   1.000
_cell.angle_alpha   90.00
_cell.angle_beta   90.00
_cell.angle_gamma   90.00
#
_symmetry.space_group_name_H-M   'P 1'
#
loop_
_entity.id
_entity.type
_entity.pdbx_description
1 polymer ?
#
loop_
_entity_poly.entity_id
_entity_poly.type
_entity_poly.pdbx_seq_one_letter_code
_entity_poly.pdbx_strand_id
1 'polypeptide(L)' 'MTHQCPRCELRFRGRAEIRDHMIRDHGVEPEQLDDHYLLTGRVRPHRDPPRPRESSG' A
#
# COMPACT_ATOMS: atom_id res chain seq x y z
N MET A 1 2.76 4.68 -18.43
CA MET A 1 2.58 4.95 -16.99
C MET A 1 3.69 4.24 -16.25
N THR A 2 4.45 4.93 -15.41
CA THR A 2 5.49 4.34 -14.57
C THR A 2 4.95 4.17 -13.16
N HIS A 3 5.23 3.05 -12.51
CA HIS A 3 4.80 2.78 -11.14
C HIS A 3 5.98 3.00 -10.21
N GLN A 4 5.91 4.03 -9.36
CA GLN A 4 6.94 4.32 -8.38
C GLN A 4 6.67 3.56 -7.09
N CYS A 5 7.72 2.99 -6.49
CA CYS A 5 7.60 2.38 -5.17
C CYS A 5 7.26 3.46 -4.12
N PRO A 6 6.24 3.25 -3.28
CA PRO A 6 5.97 4.14 -2.14
C PRO A 6 6.94 4.00 -0.96
N ARG A 7 7.75 2.93 -0.90
CA ARG A 7 8.72 2.68 0.18
C ARG A 7 10.15 3.05 -0.16
N CYS A 8 10.49 3.13 -1.45
CA CYS A 8 11.83 3.47 -1.94
C CYS A 8 11.75 4.27 -3.25
N GLU A 9 12.88 4.72 -3.77
CA GLU A 9 12.92 5.59 -4.94
C GLU A 9 12.83 4.84 -6.28
N LEU A 10 12.67 3.51 -6.25
CA LEU A 10 12.62 2.68 -7.45
C LEU A 10 11.35 2.90 -8.28
N ARG A 11 11.49 2.79 -9.60
CA ARG A 11 10.42 2.97 -10.57
C ARG A 11 10.37 1.79 -11.52
N PHE A 12 9.16 1.31 -11.77
CA PHE A 12 8.91 0.10 -12.55
C PHE A 12 8.04 0.41 -13.77
N ARG A 13 8.15 -0.42 -14.81
CA ARG A 13 7.42 -0.23 -16.07
C ARG A 13 5.99 -0.75 -15.99
N GLY A 14 5.66 -1.57 -15.01
CA GLY A 14 4.34 -2.16 -14.87
C GLY A 14 4.01 -2.64 -13.46
N ARG A 15 2.73 -2.95 -13.25
CA ARG A 15 2.17 -3.44 -11.99
C ARG A 15 2.79 -4.75 -11.53
N ALA A 16 3.09 -5.67 -12.45
CA ALA A 16 3.69 -6.95 -12.11
C ALA A 16 5.08 -6.79 -11.48
N GLU A 17 5.90 -5.89 -12.02
CA GLU A 17 7.27 -5.66 -11.54
C GLU A 17 7.29 -5.00 -10.16
N ILE A 18 6.49 -3.95 -9.95
CA ILE A 18 6.40 -3.30 -8.63
C ILE A 18 5.83 -4.27 -7.58
N ARG A 19 4.91 -5.17 -7.96
CA ARG A 19 4.36 -6.19 -7.06
C ARG A 19 5.44 -7.19 -6.64
N ASP A 20 6.22 -7.71 -7.58
CA ASP A 20 7.32 -8.62 -7.29
C ASP A 20 8.39 -7.94 -6.40
N HIS A 21 8.75 -6.70 -6.73
CA HIS A 21 9.65 -5.90 -5.89
C HIS A 21 9.14 -5.74 -4.47
N MET A 22 7.85 -5.44 -4.28
CA MET A 22 7.25 -5.29 -2.95
C MET A 22 7.31 -6.57 -2.12
N ILE A 23 7.13 -7.73 -2.75
CA ILE A 23 7.22 -9.03 -2.08
C ILE A 23 8.67 -9.33 -1.71
N ARG A 24 9.60 -9.18 -2.65
CA ARG A 24 11.00 -9.62 -2.49
C ARG A 24 11.85 -8.66 -1.66
N ASP A 25 11.68 -7.36 -1.83
CA ASP A 25 12.51 -6.32 -1.24
C ASP A 25 11.90 -5.74 0.04
N HIS A 26 10.56 -5.73 0.11
CA HIS A 26 9.83 -5.12 1.20
C HIS A 26 8.99 -6.11 2.03
N GLY A 27 9.00 -7.41 1.67
CA GLY A 27 8.28 -8.46 2.40
C GLY A 27 6.78 -8.21 2.49
N VAL A 28 6.20 -7.51 1.50
CA VAL A 28 4.75 -7.24 1.48
C VAL A 28 4.04 -8.46 0.94
N GLU A 29 3.03 -8.92 1.66
CA GLU A 29 2.22 -10.05 1.21
C GLU A 29 1.44 -9.70 -0.07
N PRO A 30 1.32 -10.65 -1.02
CA PRO A 30 0.62 -10.41 -2.29
C PRO A 30 -0.85 -10.01 -2.10
N GLU A 31 -1.47 -10.43 -0.99
CA GLU A 31 -2.85 -10.10 -0.63
C GLU A 31 -3.03 -8.63 -0.22
N GLN A 32 -1.95 -7.95 0.17
CA GLN A 32 -1.97 -6.52 0.55
C GLN A 32 -1.62 -5.60 -0.62
N LEU A 33 -1.15 -6.17 -1.74
CA LEU A 33 -0.70 -5.46 -2.93
C LEU A 33 -1.84 -5.21 -3.92
N ASP A 34 -2.79 -4.37 -3.51
CA ASP A 34 -3.83 -3.84 -4.39
C ASP A 34 -3.36 -2.62 -5.19
N ASP A 35 -4.10 -2.32 -6.27
CA ASP A 35 -3.86 -1.13 -7.12
C ASP A 35 -3.84 0.17 -6.27
N HIS A 36 -4.65 0.21 -5.21
CA HIS A 36 -4.66 1.30 -4.24
C HIS A 36 -3.36 1.42 -3.45
N TYR A 37 -2.75 0.30 -3.04
CA TYR A 37 -1.48 0.28 -2.31
C TYR A 37 -0.32 0.72 -3.20
N LEU A 38 -0.31 0.27 -4.46
CA LEU A 38 0.72 0.64 -5.44
C LEU A 38 0.66 2.12 -5.83
N LEU A 39 -0.51 2.74 -5.77
CA LEU A 39 -0.68 4.16 -6.09
C LEU A 39 -0.46 5.08 -4.89
N THR A 40 -0.90 4.67 -3.69
CA THR A 40 -0.91 5.55 -2.50
C THR A 40 0.17 5.24 -1.48
N GLY A 41 0.76 4.04 -1.52
CA GLY A 41 1.68 3.59 -0.49
C GLY A 41 1.07 3.30 0.87
N ARG A 42 -0.26 3.33 0.98
CA ARG A 42 -0.96 3.13 2.24
C ARG A 42 -1.71 1.80 2.17
N VAL A 43 -1.35 0.88 3.07
CA VAL A 43 -2.18 -0.31 3.29
C VAL A 43 -3.53 0.23 3.74
N ARG A 44 -4.62 -0.18 3.09
CA ARG A 44 -5.95 0.16 3.62
C ARG A 44 -6.01 -0.44 5.02
N PRO A 45 -6.16 0.36 6.09
CA PRO A 45 -6.37 -0.22 7.39
C PRO A 45 -7.63 -1.09 7.27
N HIS A 46 -7.50 -2.37 7.62
CA HIS A 46 -8.64 -3.28 7.68
C HIS A 46 -9.56 -2.75 8.78
N ARG A 47 -10.49 -1.87 8.38
CA ARG A 47 -11.50 -1.18 9.21
C ARG A 47 -10.96 -0.75 10.58
N ASP A 48 -10.48 0.49 10.70
CA ASP A 48 -10.63 1.19 11.97
C ASP A 48 -12.15 1.23 12.27
N PRO A 49 -12.64 0.63 13.37
CA PRO A 49 -14.02 0.84 13.78
C PRO A 49 -14.24 2.35 13.95
N PRO A 50 -15.41 2.90 13.60
CA PRO A 50 -15.65 4.33 13.71
C PRO A 50 -15.34 4.77 15.14
N ARG A 51 -14.41 5.73 15.28
CA ARG A 51 -14.01 6.31 16.56
C ARG A 51 -15.27 6.65 17.39
N PRO A 52 -15.37 6.22 18.66
CA PRO A 52 -16.49 6.63 19.49
C PRO A 52 -16.46 8.16 19.61
N ARG A 53 -17.63 8.77 19.39
CA ARG A 53 -17.81 10.21 19.47
C ARG A 53 -17.63 10.61 20.93
N GLU A 54 -16.46 11.13 21.27
CA GLU A 54 -16.18 11.67 22.60
C GLU A 54 -17.17 12.81 22.84
N SER A 55 -18.17 12.52 23.68
CA SER A 55 -19.14 13.51 24.14
C SER A 55 -18.58 14.03 25.46
N SER A 56 -17.91 15.17 25.39
CA SER A 56 -17.47 15.94 26.55
C SER A 56 -18.70 16.25 27.42
N GLY A 57 -18.63 15.83 28.69
CA GLY A 57 -19.57 16.19 29.76
C GLY A 57 -18.87 17.04 30.81
#